data_AF-A0A1S1YWJ4-F1
#
_entry.id   AF-A0A1S1YWJ4-F1
#
_cell.length_a   1.000
_cell.length_b   1.000
_cell.length_c   1.000
_cell.angle_alpha   90.00
_cell.angle_beta   90.00
_cell.angle_gamma   90.00
#
_symmetry.space_group_name_H-M   'P 1'
#
loop_
_entity.id
_entity.type
_entity.pdbx_description
1 polymer ?
#
loop_
_entity_poly.entity_id
_entity_poly.type
_entity_poly.pdbx_seq_one_letter_code
_entity_poly.pdbx_strand_id
1 'polypeptide(L)'
;MLIAQQKKEQNICEYIIYIYQSEELLRAFDFNFDNISEYVVNHITKLSDQERKDVIQWHKELLELMQKEDVTKEGHCSWAQDEVDNITKIHQQLLEEDQDYQKVYNKALPHIDENLKFADGLITNPIQICINGIFGLLLLRTRGKKIDDNTKQILDTFGDVLSYLAYKYKEKS
;
A
#
# COMPACT_ATOMS: atom_id res chain seq x y z
N MET A 1 6.08 5.03 18.19
CA MET A 1 6.17 4.73 16.75
C MET A 1 5.62 5.91 15.95
N LEU A 2 6.48 6.87 15.62
CA LEU A 2 6.04 8.16 15.08
C LEU A 2 5.67 8.12 13.58
N ILE A 3 6.41 7.38 12.75
CA ILE A 3 6.32 7.49 11.28
C ILE A 3 5.09 6.77 10.69
N ALA A 4 4.87 5.50 11.00
CA ALA A 4 3.72 4.77 10.41
C ALA A 4 2.39 5.33 10.94
N GLN A 5 2.36 5.75 12.20
CA GLN A 5 1.19 6.42 12.78
C GLN A 5 0.93 7.78 12.11
N GLN A 6 1.97 8.60 11.89
CA GLN A 6 1.84 9.83 11.12
C GLN A 6 1.31 9.60 9.71
N LYS A 7 1.79 8.55 9.01
CA LYS A 7 1.29 8.19 7.69
C LYS A 7 -0.19 7.83 7.72
N LYS A 8 -0.61 7.03 8.70
CA LYS A 8 -2.02 6.66 8.87
C LYS A 8 -2.91 7.89 9.12
N GLU A 9 -2.46 8.80 9.96
CA GLU A 9 -3.16 10.06 10.25
C GLU A 9 -3.21 11.03 9.05
N GLN A 10 -2.18 11.02 8.21
CA GLN A 10 -2.09 11.90 7.05
C GLN A 10 -2.87 11.36 5.84
N ASN A 11 -2.65 10.10 5.49
CA ASN A 11 -3.21 9.44 4.33
C ASN A 11 -3.18 7.91 4.50
N ILE A 12 -4.36 7.31 4.67
CA ILE A 12 -4.49 5.85 4.87
C ILE A 12 -3.95 5.02 3.70
N CYS A 13 -4.05 5.51 2.45
CA CYS A 13 -3.49 4.79 1.30
C CYS A 13 -1.96 4.80 1.33
N GLU A 14 -1.33 5.90 1.75
CA GLU A 14 0.12 5.95 1.94
C GLU A 14 0.59 5.04 3.07
N TYR A 15 -0.23 4.88 4.12
CA TYR A 15 0.05 3.93 5.19
C TYR A 15 0.04 2.48 4.70
N ILE A 16 -0.96 2.07 3.92
CA ILE A 16 -1.01 0.73 3.33
C ILE A 16 0.21 0.49 2.42
N ILE A 17 0.52 1.46 1.55
CA ILE A 17 1.70 1.38 0.67
C ILE A 17 3.00 1.27 1.49
N TYR A 18 3.08 1.96 2.62
CA TYR A 18 4.23 1.86 3.53
C TYR A 18 4.36 0.46 4.12
N ILE A 19 3.26 -0.18 4.52
CA ILE A 19 3.28 -1.59 4.97
C ILE A 19 3.79 -2.48 3.83
N TYR A 20 3.26 -2.34 2.62
CA TYR A 20 3.70 -3.15 1.46
C TYR A 20 5.19 -2.97 1.17
N GLN A 21 5.71 -1.74 1.26
CA GLN A 21 7.14 -1.47 1.12
C GLN A 21 7.97 -2.18 2.18
N SER A 22 7.51 -2.19 3.44
CA SER A 22 8.18 -2.91 4.52
C SER A 22 8.13 -4.42 4.30
N GLU A 23 7.01 -4.99 3.85
CA GLU A 23 6.90 -6.42 3.51
C GLU A 23 7.88 -6.81 2.38
N GLU A 24 7.95 -6.02 1.31
CA GLU A 24 8.90 -6.27 0.21
C GLU A 24 10.35 -6.13 0.66
N LEU A 25 10.65 -5.24 1.59
CA LEU A 25 11.99 -5.16 2.18
C LEU A 25 12.31 -6.44 2.95
N LEU A 26 11.39 -6.95 3.77
CA LEU A 26 11.59 -8.20 4.50
C LEU A 26 11.81 -9.38 3.54
N ARG A 27 11.03 -9.47 2.46
CA ARG A 27 11.18 -10.47 1.41
C ARG A 27 12.51 -10.36 0.67
N ALA A 28 12.93 -9.14 0.33
CA ALA A 28 14.19 -8.90 -0.38
C ALA A 28 15.44 -9.33 0.42
N PHE A 29 15.33 -9.40 1.74
CA PHE A 29 16.38 -9.87 2.64
C PHE A 29 16.15 -11.29 3.16
N ASP A 30 15.24 -12.06 2.55
CA ASP A 30 14.89 -13.43 2.96
C ASP A 30 14.56 -13.54 4.46
N PHE A 31 13.91 -12.51 5.02
CA PHE A 31 13.58 -12.40 6.45
C PHE A 31 14.80 -12.47 7.39
N ASN A 32 16.02 -12.20 6.88
CA ASN A 32 17.22 -12.08 7.71
C ASN A 32 17.23 -10.72 8.41
N PHE A 33 16.80 -10.71 9.67
CA PHE A 33 16.64 -9.48 10.45
C PHE A 33 17.95 -8.74 10.72
N ASP A 34 19.09 -9.44 10.82
CA ASP A 34 20.40 -8.79 11.02
C ASP A 34 20.76 -7.92 9.80
N ASN A 35 20.54 -8.45 8.60
CA ASN A 35 20.76 -7.71 7.35
C ASN A 35 19.80 -6.53 7.19
N ILE A 36 18.53 -6.68 7.59
CA ILE A 36 17.52 -5.61 7.55
C ILE A 36 17.91 -4.49 8.52
N SER A 37 18.28 -4.84 9.75
CA SER A 37 18.72 -3.89 10.77
C SER A 37 19.92 -3.10 10.26
N GLU A 38 20.93 -3.76 9.71
CA GLU A 38 22.10 -3.09 9.13
C GLU A 38 21.73 -2.20 7.92
N TYR A 39 20.87 -2.69 7.02
CA TYR A 39 20.43 -1.92 5.86
C TYR A 39 19.67 -0.65 6.26
N VAL A 40 18.67 -0.78 7.13
CA VAL A 40 17.88 0.32 7.71
C VAL A 40 18.81 1.31 8.41
N VAL A 41 19.80 0.80 9.15
CA VAL A 41 20.75 1.63 9.88
C VAL A 41 21.62 2.45 8.90
N ASN A 42 22.11 1.82 7.84
CA ASN A 42 23.07 2.43 6.93
C ASN A 42 22.43 3.35 5.88
N HIS A 43 21.20 3.04 5.44
CA HIS A 43 20.57 3.76 4.33
C HIS A 43 19.57 4.84 4.77
N ILE A 44 19.03 4.76 5.99
CA ILE A 44 18.17 5.82 6.52
C ILE A 44 19.02 6.82 7.32
N THR A 45 19.79 7.62 6.59
CA THR A 45 20.85 8.51 7.13
C THR A 45 20.33 9.74 7.87
N LYS A 46 19.02 9.98 7.90
CA LYS A 46 18.39 11.19 8.47
C LYS A 46 17.61 10.97 9.77
N LEU A 47 17.62 9.76 10.32
CA LEU A 47 16.87 9.45 11.55
C LEU A 47 17.72 9.72 12.80
N SER A 48 17.08 10.29 13.81
CA SER A 48 17.57 10.28 15.19
C SER A 48 17.69 8.84 15.72
N ASP A 49 18.43 8.66 16.82
CA ASP A 49 18.59 7.34 17.45
C ASP A 49 17.25 6.72 17.88
N GLN A 50 16.31 7.55 18.31
CA GLN A 50 14.98 7.07 18.69
C GLN A 50 14.18 6.62 17.47
N GLU A 51 14.17 7.42 16.40
CA GLU A 51 13.46 7.05 15.17
C GLU A 51 14.05 5.78 14.53
N ARG A 52 15.38 5.61 14.61
CA ARG A 52 16.07 4.40 14.16
C ARG A 52 15.58 3.17 14.94
N LYS A 53 15.47 3.27 16.26
CA LYS A 53 14.92 2.18 17.11
C LYS A 53 13.47 1.88 16.75
N ASP A 54 12.65 2.92 16.56
CA ASP A 54 11.25 2.77 16.16
C ASP A 54 11.12 2.04 14.82
N VAL A 55 11.95 2.35 13.83
CA VAL A 55 11.94 1.68 12.52
C VAL A 55 12.40 0.23 12.61
N ILE A 56 13.45 -0.06 13.40
CA ILE A 56 13.90 -1.44 13.63
C ILE A 56 12.79 -2.26 14.31
N GLN A 57 12.15 -1.68 15.33
CA GLN A 57 11.06 -2.32 16.05
C GLN A 57 9.84 -2.59 15.14
N TRP A 58 9.47 -1.64 14.29
CA TRP A 58 8.41 -1.83 13.28
C TRP A 58 8.66 -3.03 12.37
N HIS A 59 9.87 -3.13 11.80
CA HIS A 59 10.20 -4.26 10.92
C HIS A 59 10.25 -5.59 11.68
N LYS A 60 10.63 -5.57 12.97
CA LYS A 60 10.61 -6.76 13.82
C LYS A 60 9.18 -7.26 14.05
N GLU A 61 8.28 -6.36 14.42
CA GLU A 61 6.86 -6.69 14.66
C GLU A 61 6.18 -7.18 13.38
N LEU A 62 6.46 -6.52 12.25
CA LEU A 62 5.95 -6.94 10.95
C LEU A 62 6.49 -8.31 10.53
N LEU A 63 7.78 -8.58 10.77
CA LEU A 63 8.39 -9.88 10.50
C LEU A 63 7.70 -10.99 11.31
N GLU A 64 7.51 -10.78 12.61
CA GLU A 64 6.83 -11.74 13.49
C GLU A 64 5.39 -11.98 13.04
N LEU A 65 4.68 -10.92 12.62
CA LEU A 65 3.32 -11.00 12.09
C LEU A 65 3.26 -11.81 10.80
N MET A 66 4.09 -11.49 9.81
CA MET A 66 4.11 -12.17 8.52
C MET A 66 4.45 -13.67 8.66
N GLN A 67 5.36 -14.02 9.58
CA GLN A 67 5.68 -15.41 9.89
C GLN A 67 4.50 -16.13 10.55
N LYS A 68 3.82 -15.48 11.49
CA LYS A 68 2.65 -16.04 12.16
C LYS A 68 1.47 -16.28 11.20
N GLU A 69 1.31 -15.43 10.21
CA GLU A 69 0.22 -15.47 9.22
C GLU A 69 0.57 -16.25 7.95
N ASP A 70 1.80 -16.77 7.84
CA ASP A 70 2.32 -17.52 6.68
C ASP A 70 2.26 -16.74 5.34
N VAL A 71 2.40 -15.41 5.40
CA VAL A 71 2.41 -14.50 4.23
C VAL A 71 3.83 -14.09 3.82
N THR A 72 4.81 -14.91 4.18
CA THR A 72 6.24 -14.61 3.96
C THR A 72 6.62 -14.62 2.47
N LYS A 73 5.96 -15.45 1.65
CA LYS A 73 6.26 -15.57 0.21
C LYS A 73 5.40 -14.69 -0.67
N GLU A 74 4.11 -14.60 -0.36
CA GLU A 74 3.12 -13.89 -1.15
C GLU A 74 1.97 -13.39 -0.26
N GLY A 75 1.13 -12.51 -0.81
CA GLY A 75 0.05 -11.88 -0.08
C GLY A 75 0.49 -10.71 0.81
N HIS A 76 -0.43 -10.21 1.63
CA HIS A 76 -0.19 -9.12 2.57
C HIS A 76 -0.71 -9.51 3.95
N CYS A 77 -0.01 -9.08 4.99
CA CYS A 77 -0.40 -9.32 6.38
C CYS A 77 -1.69 -8.60 6.76
N SER A 78 -2.27 -9.01 7.90
CA SER A 78 -3.50 -8.44 8.45
C SER A 78 -3.43 -6.93 8.65
N TRP A 79 -2.28 -6.38 9.04
CA TRP A 79 -2.12 -4.92 9.20
C TRP A 79 -2.47 -4.15 7.93
N ALA A 80 -2.14 -4.70 6.76
CA ALA A 80 -2.46 -4.06 5.49
C ALA A 80 -3.89 -4.39 5.06
N GLN A 81 -4.30 -5.65 5.17
CA GLN A 81 -5.63 -6.11 4.74
C GLN A 81 -6.75 -5.47 5.55
N ASP A 82 -6.58 -5.29 6.86
CA ASP A 82 -7.56 -4.62 7.72
C ASP A 82 -7.84 -3.19 7.24
N GLU A 83 -6.80 -2.47 6.81
CA GLU A 83 -6.97 -1.10 6.29
C GLU A 83 -7.52 -1.09 4.86
N VAL A 84 -7.16 -2.05 4.02
CA VAL A 84 -7.79 -2.24 2.72
C VAL A 84 -9.30 -2.48 2.91
N ASP A 85 -9.70 -3.32 3.86
CA ASP A 85 -11.10 -3.58 4.18
C ASP A 85 -11.81 -2.33 4.71
N ASN A 86 -11.16 -1.53 5.56
CA ASN A 86 -11.71 -0.28 6.05
C ASN A 86 -11.98 0.71 4.90
N ILE A 87 -11.03 0.88 3.98
CA ILE A 87 -11.21 1.73 2.81
C ILE A 87 -12.28 1.14 1.88
N THR A 88 -12.35 -0.17 1.76
CA THR A 88 -13.34 -0.85 0.90
C THR A 88 -14.77 -0.62 1.39
N LYS A 89 -14.99 -0.58 2.71
CA LYS A 89 -16.30 -0.19 3.28
C LYS A 89 -16.67 1.24 2.90
N ILE A 90 -15.71 2.17 2.92
CA ILE A 90 -15.93 3.55 2.49
C ILE A 90 -16.25 3.59 0.99
N HIS A 91 -15.50 2.86 0.18
CA HIS A 91 -15.77 2.71 -1.26
C HIS A 91 -17.21 2.25 -1.52
N GLN A 92 -17.67 1.19 -0.85
CA GLN A 92 -19.03 0.67 -0.99
C GLN A 92 -20.09 1.72 -0.64
N GLN A 93 -19.91 2.42 0.48
CA GLN A 93 -20.81 3.50 0.88
C GLN A 93 -20.85 4.63 -0.16
N LEU A 94 -19.70 5.07 -0.65
CA LEU A 94 -19.63 6.17 -1.63
C LEU A 94 -20.20 5.78 -2.99
N LEU A 95 -20.11 4.50 -3.38
CA LEU A 95 -20.77 4.03 -4.61
C LEU A 95 -22.29 4.22 -4.56
N GLU A 96 -22.90 4.18 -3.37
CA GLU A 96 -24.34 4.38 -3.20
C GLU A 96 -24.70 5.87 -3.04
N GLU A 97 -23.87 6.62 -2.31
CA GLU A 97 -24.24 7.94 -1.79
C GLU A 97 -23.60 9.13 -2.53
N ASP A 98 -22.48 8.93 -3.24
CA ASP A 98 -21.64 10.02 -3.75
C ASP A 98 -21.47 9.96 -5.28
N GLN A 99 -22.23 10.80 -5.99
CA GLN A 99 -22.20 10.86 -7.46
C GLN A 99 -20.85 11.29 -8.03
N ASP A 100 -20.07 12.09 -7.29
CA ASP A 100 -18.76 12.53 -7.76
C ASP A 100 -17.73 11.41 -7.61
N TYR A 101 -17.81 10.65 -6.51
CA TYR A 101 -17.04 9.42 -6.37
C TYR A 101 -17.40 8.39 -7.45
N GLN A 102 -18.68 8.18 -7.74
CA GLN A 102 -19.12 7.28 -8.81
C GLN A 102 -18.49 7.66 -10.16
N LYS A 103 -18.43 8.95 -10.51
CA LYS A 103 -17.78 9.41 -11.75
C LYS A 103 -16.28 9.11 -11.76
N VAL A 104 -15.60 9.29 -10.62
CA VAL A 104 -14.16 8.96 -10.49
C VAL A 104 -13.95 7.47 -10.65
N TYR A 105 -14.71 6.65 -9.93
CA TYR A 105 -14.60 5.19 -9.98
C TYR A 105 -14.93 4.61 -11.36
N ASN A 106 -15.98 5.10 -12.02
CA ASN A 106 -16.38 4.63 -13.35
C ASN A 106 -15.31 4.87 -14.42
N LYS A 107 -14.44 5.87 -14.26
CA LYS A 107 -13.28 6.07 -15.16
C LYS A 107 -12.21 5.00 -14.97
N ALA A 108 -12.00 4.54 -13.74
CA ALA A 108 -11.03 3.51 -13.41
C ALA A 108 -11.56 2.08 -13.67
N LEU A 109 -12.88 1.89 -13.62
CA LEU A 109 -13.54 0.57 -13.66
C LEU A 109 -13.08 -0.34 -14.82
N PRO A 110 -12.94 0.11 -16.08
CA PRO A 110 -12.47 -0.76 -17.16
C PRO A 110 -11.07 -1.32 -16.90
N HIS A 111 -10.19 -0.50 -16.33
CA HIS A 111 -8.82 -0.90 -16.00
C HIS A 111 -8.76 -1.80 -14.76
N ILE A 112 -9.63 -1.55 -13.79
CA ILE A 112 -9.80 -2.40 -12.61
C ILE A 112 -10.26 -3.80 -13.04
N ASP A 113 -11.30 -3.90 -13.87
CA ASP A 113 -11.85 -5.17 -14.35
C ASP A 113 -10.83 -5.98 -15.15
N GLU A 114 -10.02 -5.32 -15.97
CA GLU A 114 -8.92 -5.94 -16.70
C GLU A 114 -7.86 -6.51 -15.73
N ASN A 115 -7.44 -5.75 -14.73
CA ASN A 115 -6.47 -6.20 -13.73
C ASN A 115 -7.02 -7.31 -12.82
N LEU A 116 -8.32 -7.30 -12.48
CA LEU A 116 -8.97 -8.39 -11.75
C LEU A 116 -8.96 -9.69 -12.56
N LYS A 117 -9.20 -9.63 -13.88
CA LYS A 117 -9.07 -10.79 -14.76
C LYS A 117 -7.64 -11.32 -14.81
N PHE A 118 -6.66 -10.42 -14.90
CA PHE A 118 -5.25 -10.81 -14.86
C PHE A 118 -4.82 -11.42 -13.53
N ALA A 119 -5.44 -11.00 -12.42
CA ALA A 119 -5.18 -11.57 -11.10
C ALA A 119 -5.76 -12.99 -10.92
N ASP A 120 -6.59 -13.46 -11.85
CA ASP A 120 -7.14 -14.84 -11.89
C ASP A 120 -7.69 -15.32 -10.54
N GLY A 121 -8.44 -14.45 -9.85
CA GLY A 121 -9.06 -14.74 -8.56
C GLY A 121 -8.14 -14.65 -7.34
N LEU A 122 -6.84 -14.41 -7.51
CA LEU A 122 -5.90 -14.17 -6.40
C LEU A 122 -6.18 -12.85 -5.69
N ILE A 123 -6.63 -11.84 -6.45
CA ILE A 123 -7.08 -10.55 -5.93
C ILE A 123 -8.48 -10.31 -6.46
N THR A 124 -9.43 -10.10 -5.55
CA THR A 124 -10.83 -9.86 -5.88
C THR A 124 -11.30 -8.46 -5.46
N ASN A 125 -10.50 -7.74 -4.68
CA ASN A 125 -10.84 -6.42 -4.18
C ASN A 125 -10.37 -5.32 -5.16
N PRO A 126 -11.29 -4.52 -5.74
CA PRO A 126 -10.94 -3.47 -6.70
C PRO A 126 -10.09 -2.34 -6.09
N ILE A 127 -10.22 -2.06 -4.79
CA ILE A 127 -9.38 -1.06 -4.12
C ILE A 127 -7.95 -1.58 -3.98
N GLN A 128 -7.78 -2.87 -3.68
CA GLN A 128 -6.46 -3.47 -3.63
C GLN A 128 -5.76 -3.45 -5.00
N ILE A 129 -6.51 -3.63 -6.10
CA ILE A 129 -5.97 -3.45 -7.46
C ILE A 129 -5.41 -2.04 -7.66
N CYS A 130 -6.16 -1.00 -7.28
CA CYS A 130 -5.69 0.38 -7.38
C CYS A 130 -4.40 0.60 -6.56
N ILE A 131 -4.37 0.11 -5.31
CA ILE A 131 -3.20 0.24 -4.41
C ILE A 131 -2.00 -0.50 -5.02
N ASN A 132 -2.18 -1.72 -5.51
CA ASN A 132 -1.13 -2.52 -6.13
C ASN A 132 -0.57 -1.84 -7.38
N GLY A 133 -1.42 -1.18 -8.18
CA GLY A 133 -0.98 -0.40 -9.34
C GLY A 133 -0.05 0.75 -8.93
N ILE A 134 -0.46 1.56 -7.95
CA ILE A 134 0.38 2.67 -7.44
C ILE A 134 1.65 2.15 -6.78
N PHE A 135 1.57 1.06 -6.02
CA PHE A 135 2.74 0.43 -5.42
C PHE A 135 3.73 -0.08 -6.48
N GLY A 136 3.23 -0.76 -7.51
CA GLY A 136 4.03 -1.22 -8.64
C GLY A 136 4.75 -0.07 -9.37
N LEU A 137 4.07 1.07 -9.55
CA LEU A 137 4.68 2.28 -10.09
C LEU A 137 5.86 2.76 -9.23
N LEU A 138 5.70 2.79 -7.90
CA LEU A 138 6.76 3.19 -6.98
C LEU A 138 7.97 2.24 -7.06
N LEU A 139 7.74 0.93 -7.15
CA LEU A 139 8.80 -0.06 -7.32
C LEU A 139 9.54 0.09 -8.66
N LEU A 140 8.84 0.44 -9.74
CA LEU A 140 9.48 0.71 -11.03
C LEU A 140 10.38 1.95 -10.96
N ARG A 141 9.92 3.00 -10.27
CA ARG A 141 10.67 4.24 -10.09
C ARG A 141 11.94 4.05 -9.26
N THR A 142 11.90 3.26 -8.18
CA THR A 142 13.11 2.95 -7.37
C THR A 142 14.16 2.20 -8.18
N ARG A 143 13.74 1.45 -9.22
CA ARG A 143 14.61 0.74 -10.16
C ARG A 143 15.00 1.56 -11.39
N GLY A 144 14.64 2.85 -11.44
CA GLY A 144 14.94 3.74 -12.57
C GLY A 144 14.20 3.38 -13.87
N LYS A 145 13.16 2.54 -13.81
CA LYS A 145 12.37 2.15 -14.98
C LYS A 145 11.33 3.23 -15.30
N LYS A 146 11.15 3.48 -16.60
CA LYS A 146 10.08 4.35 -17.12
C LYS A 146 8.86 3.51 -17.49
N ILE A 147 7.69 4.10 -17.35
CA ILE A 147 6.43 3.58 -17.89
C ILE A 147 6.06 4.36 -19.14
N ASP A 148 5.30 3.74 -20.03
CA ASP A 148 4.72 4.41 -21.19
C ASP A 148 3.51 5.29 -20.80
N ASP A 149 3.06 6.12 -21.73
CA ASP A 149 1.97 7.07 -21.50
C ASP A 149 0.62 6.40 -21.24
N ASN A 150 0.37 5.23 -21.83
CA ASN A 150 -0.88 4.49 -21.61
C ASN A 150 -0.93 3.92 -20.19
N THR A 151 0.15 3.27 -19.75
CA THR A 151 0.29 2.81 -18.36
C THR A 151 0.15 3.95 -17.37
N LYS A 152 0.71 5.13 -17.69
CA LYS A 152 0.57 6.32 -16.86
C LYS A 152 -0.88 6.77 -16.72
N GLN A 153 -1.62 6.85 -17.81
CA GLN A 153 -3.05 7.23 -17.79
C GLN A 153 -3.88 6.28 -16.93
N ILE A 154 -3.63 4.97 -17.03
CA ILE A 154 -4.29 3.97 -16.17
C ILE A 154 -4.00 4.25 -14.69
N LEU A 155 -2.72 4.42 -14.35
CA LEU A 155 -2.29 4.67 -12.98
C LEU A 155 -2.82 6.00 -12.42
N ASP A 156 -2.97 7.02 -13.26
CA ASP A 156 -3.58 8.29 -12.86
C ASP A 156 -5.04 8.06 -12.42
N THR A 157 -5.82 7.21 -13.12
CA THR A 157 -7.19 6.87 -12.69
C THR A 157 -7.23 6.12 -11.36
N PHE A 158 -6.28 5.23 -11.09
CA PHE A 158 -6.16 4.55 -9.79
C PHE A 158 -5.80 5.56 -8.70
N GLY A 159 -4.89 6.48 -8.99
CA GLY A 159 -4.51 7.56 -8.08
C GLY A 159 -5.69 8.45 -7.70
N ASP A 160 -6.55 8.80 -8.66
CA ASP A 160 -7.76 9.59 -8.40
C ASP A 160 -8.71 8.87 -7.44
N VAL A 161 -8.96 7.57 -7.65
CA VAL A 161 -9.80 6.73 -6.77
C VAL A 161 -9.25 6.72 -5.34
N LEU A 162 -7.95 6.44 -5.20
CA LEU A 162 -7.31 6.36 -3.88
C LEU A 162 -7.25 7.71 -3.18
N SER A 163 -7.02 8.79 -3.91
CA SER A 163 -7.00 10.14 -3.37
C SER A 163 -8.37 10.53 -2.81
N TYR A 164 -9.44 10.22 -3.55
CA TYR A 164 -10.81 10.48 -3.11
C TYR A 164 -11.14 9.68 -1.84
N LEU A 165 -10.79 8.39 -1.83
CA LEU A 165 -11.02 7.50 -0.68
C LEU A 165 -10.24 7.93 0.56
N ALA A 166 -8.96 8.29 0.40
CA ALA A 166 -8.14 8.77 1.49
C ALA A 166 -8.68 10.07 2.09
N TYR A 167 -9.17 10.99 1.25
CA TYR A 167 -9.83 12.21 1.69
C TYR A 167 -11.08 11.88 2.53
N LYS A 168 -11.97 11.01 2.02
CA LYS A 168 -13.20 10.61 2.71
C LYS A 168 -12.95 9.83 4.00
N TYR A 169 -11.90 9.01 4.06
CA TYR A 169 -11.47 8.34 5.29
C TYR A 169 -11.08 9.36 6.37
N LYS A 170 -10.31 10.38 5.99
CA LYS A 170 -9.88 11.43 6.90
C LYS A 170 -11.02 12.30 7.39
N GLU A 171 -12.04 12.58 6.57
CA GLU A 171 -13.24 13.31 7.03
C GLU A 171 -14.05 12.53 8.10
N LYS A 172 -13.92 11.20 8.15
CA LYS A 172 -14.66 10.32 9.08
C LYS A 172 -13.87 9.92 10.34
N SER A 173 -12.57 10.21 10.38
CA SER A 173 -11.64 9.84 11.47
C SER A 173 -11.54 10.93 12.53
#